data_AF-A0A7Y2L3P7-F1
#
_entry.id   AF-A0A7Y2L3P7-F1
#
_cell.length_a   1.000
_cell.length_b   1.000
_cell.length_c   1.000
_cell.angle_alpha   90.00
_cell.angle_beta   90.00
_cell.angle_gamma   90.00
#
_symmetry.space_group_name_H-M   'P 1'
#
loop_
_entity.id
_entity.type
_entity.pdbx_description
1 polymer ?
#
loop_
_entity_poly.entity_id
_entity_poly.type
_entity_poly.pdbx_seq_one_letter_code
_entity_poly.pdbx_strand_id
1 'polypeptide(L)'
;GLATFLLSLIPMGPPLIWIPATAWLAWKGDYGMAIFLGIWGTLVISGVDNVLKPYLISRGGNLPLVIVLLGVFGGLIAFGFIGLFIGPTLLAIAYSLLLDWSASQQNKGKV
;
A
#
# COMPACT_ATOMS: atom_id res chain seq x y z
N GLY A 1 17.04 3.94 -10.88
CA GLY A 1 17.30 4.87 -9.77
C GLY A 1 16.49 6.13 -9.95
N LEU A 2 17.05 7.14 -10.64
CA LEU A 2 16.43 8.46 -10.83
C LEU A 2 15.15 8.43 -11.68
N ALA A 3 15.14 7.63 -12.76
CA ALA A 3 13.93 7.38 -13.56
C ALA A 3 12.81 6.70 -12.77
N THR A 4 13.16 5.77 -11.88
CA THR A 4 12.22 5.06 -10.99
C THR A 4 11.63 6.00 -9.93
N PHE A 5 12.41 6.97 -9.45
CA PHE A 5 11.98 8.01 -8.53
C PHE A 5 11.01 9.01 -9.19
N LEU A 6 11.29 9.42 -10.43
CA LEU A 6 10.40 10.30 -11.20
C LEU A 6 9.07 9.62 -11.57
N LEU A 7 9.11 8.33 -11.92
CA LEU A 7 7.90 7.53 -12.15
C LEU A 7 7.10 7.27 -10.86
N SER A 8 7.78 7.17 -9.71
CA SER A 8 7.15 7.04 -8.39
C SER A 8 6.51 8.36 -7.90
N LEU A 9 6.90 9.50 -8.47
CA LEU A 9 6.38 10.84 -8.13
C LEU A 9 5.08 11.20 -8.85
N ILE A 10 4.58 10.33 -9.74
CA ILE A 10 3.27 10.51 -10.37
C ILE A 10 2.30 9.47 -9.77
N PRO A 11 1.78 9.70 -8.55
CA PRO A 11 0.67 8.91 -8.00
C PRO A 11 -0.62 9.01 -8.84
N MET A 12 -0.62 9.87 -9.87
CA MET A 12 -1.66 10.00 -10.91
C MET A 12 -1.33 9.21 -12.20
N GLY A 13 -0.41 8.25 -12.16
CA GLY A 13 -0.02 7.43 -13.33
C GLY A 13 -1.18 6.72 -14.03
N PRO A 14 -2.19 6.18 -13.31
CA PRO A 14 -3.30 5.50 -13.96
C PRO A 14 -4.20 6.45 -14.79
N PRO A 15 -4.70 7.58 -14.25
CA PRO A 15 -5.43 8.59 -15.04
C PRO A 15 -4.67 9.09 -16.26
N LEU A 16 -3.36 9.28 -16.15
CA LEU A 16 -2.54 9.84 -17.23
C LEU A 16 -2.44 8.91 -18.45
N ILE A 17 -2.66 7.60 -18.29
CA ILE A 17 -2.55 6.61 -19.37
C ILE A 17 -3.91 6.34 -20.02
N TRP A 18 -4.97 6.16 -19.22
CA TRP A 18 -6.27 5.79 -19.79
C TRP A 18 -7.03 7.01 -20.36
N ILE A 19 -6.80 8.23 -19.88
CA ILE A 19 -7.45 9.45 -20.42
C ILE A 19 -7.05 9.72 -21.89
N PRO A 20 -5.76 9.75 -22.27
CA PRO A 20 -5.37 9.91 -23.67
C PRO A 20 -5.79 8.72 -24.54
N ALA A 21 -5.79 7.49 -24.00
CA ALA A 21 -6.23 6.31 -24.73
C ALA A 21 -7.73 6.36 -25.06
N THR A 22 -8.57 6.77 -24.11
CA THR A 22 -10.01 7.00 -24.34
C THR A 22 -10.24 8.13 -25.35
N ALA A 23 -9.48 9.23 -25.26
CA ALA A 23 -9.56 10.32 -26.23
C ALA A 23 -9.14 9.89 -27.65
N TRP A 24 -8.12 9.03 -27.76
CA TRP A 24 -7.67 8.47 -29.04
C TRP A 24 -8.71 7.54 -29.66
N LEU A 25 -9.33 6.67 -28.86
CA LEU A 25 -10.42 5.79 -29.33
C LEU A 25 -11.65 6.58 -29.76
N ALA A 26 -12.00 7.64 -29.04
CA ALA A 26 -13.07 8.55 -29.44
C ALA A 26 -12.76 9.22 -30.79
N TRP A 27 -11.50 9.60 -31.03
CA TRP A 27 -11.09 10.22 -32.29
C TRP A 27 -11.08 9.24 -33.48
N LYS A 28 -10.85 7.95 -33.22
CA LYS A 28 -11.00 6.86 -34.20
C LYS A 28 -12.45 6.54 -34.57
N GLY A 29 -13.44 7.15 -33.89
CA GLY A 29 -14.87 6.94 -34.13
C GLY A 29 -15.47 5.72 -33.43
N ASP A 30 -14.70 5.04 -32.58
CA ASP A 30 -15.11 3.82 -31.90
C ASP A 30 -15.70 4.14 -30.50
N TYR A 31 -16.87 4.79 -30.52
CA TYR A 31 -17.51 5.36 -29.32
C TYR A 31 -17.88 4.29 -28.28
N GLY A 32 -18.20 3.07 -28.71
CA GLY A 32 -18.54 1.96 -27.80
C GLY A 32 -17.35 1.56 -26.93
N MET A 33 -16.18 1.39 -27.54
CA MET A 33 -14.95 1.10 -26.81
C MET A 33 -14.47 2.30 -26.00
N ALA A 34 -14.61 3.54 -26.50
CA ALA A 34 -14.23 4.74 -25.75
C ALA A 34 -15.05 4.93 -24.46
N ILE A 35 -16.37 4.75 -24.51
CA ILE A 35 -17.24 4.83 -23.31
C ILE A 35 -16.89 3.70 -22.33
N PHE A 36 -16.69 2.49 -22.84
CA PHE A 36 -16.27 1.35 -22.00
C PHE A 36 -14.94 1.63 -21.29
N LEU A 37 -13.92 2.09 -22.02
CA LEU A 37 -12.61 2.42 -21.45
C LEU A 37 -12.67 3.58 -20.46
N GLY A 38 -13.51 4.59 -20.72
CA GLY A 38 -13.75 5.70 -19.81
C GLY A 38 -14.42 5.27 -18.50
N ILE A 39 -15.50 4.48 -18.56
CA ILE A 39 -16.19 3.97 -17.37
C ILE A 39 -15.30 2.98 -16.62
N TRP A 40 -14.62 2.09 -17.33
CA TRP A 40 -13.74 1.10 -16.73
C TRP A 40 -12.50 1.74 -16.08
N GLY A 41 -11.88 2.71 -16.76
CA GLY A 41 -10.74 3.47 -16.22
C GLY A 41 -11.11 4.32 -15.01
N THR A 42 -12.30 4.93 -15.00
CA THR A 42 -12.77 5.72 -13.85
C THR A 42 -13.22 4.87 -12.67
N LEU A 43 -13.93 3.76 -12.88
CA LEU A 43 -14.47 2.97 -11.76
C LEU A 43 -13.48 1.92 -11.26
N VAL A 44 -12.86 1.16 -12.16
CA VAL A 44 -12.03 0.01 -11.79
C VAL A 44 -10.61 0.46 -11.49
N ILE A 45 -9.98 1.20 -12.39
CA ILE A 45 -8.59 1.62 -12.22
C ILE A 45 -8.48 2.63 -11.08
N SER A 46 -9.31 3.69 -11.09
CA SER A 46 -9.34 4.66 -9.99
C SER A 46 -9.73 4.01 -8.66
N GLY A 47 -10.68 3.07 -8.65
CA GLY A 47 -11.07 2.35 -7.44
C GLY A 47 -9.92 1.52 -6.86
N VAL A 48 -9.20 0.78 -7.71
CA VAL A 48 -8.06 -0.03 -7.27
C VAL A 48 -6.92 0.84 -6.77
N ASP A 49 -6.59 1.93 -7.47
CA ASP A 49 -5.47 2.78 -7.09
C ASP A 49 -5.76 3.69 -5.89
N ASN A 50 -6.99 4.20 -5.77
CA ASN A 50 -7.37 5.16 -4.73
C ASN A 50 -8.03 4.53 -3.49
N VAL A 51 -8.51 3.28 -3.57
CA VAL A 51 -9.16 2.60 -2.43
C VAL A 51 -8.36 1.40 -1.96
N LEU A 52 -7.94 0.51 -2.87
CA LEU A 52 -7.26 -0.73 -2.48
C LEU A 52 -5.91 -0.44 -1.82
N LYS A 53 -5.11 0.48 -2.38
CA LYS A 53 -3.82 0.87 -1.80
C LYS A 53 -3.96 1.42 -0.37
N PRO A 54 -4.74 2.48 -0.10
CA PRO A 54 -4.89 2.97 1.26
C PRO A 54 -5.59 1.97 2.18
N TYR A 55 -6.49 1.13 1.67
CA TYR A 55 -7.13 0.07 2.48
C TYR A 55 -6.12 -0.99 2.96
N LEU A 56 -5.24 -1.45 2.05
CA LEU A 56 -4.19 -2.43 2.38
C LEU A 56 -3.11 -1.81 3.27
N ILE A 57 -2.76 -0.53 3.05
CA ILE A 57 -1.77 0.20 3.85
C ILE A 57 -2.32 0.58 5.24
N SER A 58 -3.60 0.95 5.34
CA SER A 58 -4.26 1.31 6.61
C SER A 58 -4.40 0.11 7.56
N ARG A 59 -4.47 -1.11 7.01
CA ARG A 59 -4.40 -2.35 7.82
C ARG A 59 -2.98 -2.69 8.27
N GLY A 60 -1.95 -2.07 7.71
CA GLY A 60 -0.61 -2.09 8.27
C GLY A 60 -0.64 -1.34 9.59
N GLY A 61 -0.74 -2.08 10.70
CA GLY A 61 -0.91 -1.53 12.03
C GLY A 61 0.01 -0.33 12.26
N ASN A 62 -0.54 0.74 12.84
CA ASN A 62 0.19 1.93 13.24
C ASN A 62 1.27 1.55 14.26
N LEU A 63 2.38 0.99 13.78
CA LEU A 63 3.54 0.65 14.59
C LEU A 63 4.15 1.97 15.02
N PRO A 64 4.12 2.29 16.32
CA PRO A 64 4.76 3.50 16.83
C PRO A 64 6.21 3.54 16.37
N LEU A 65 6.67 4.72 15.93
CA LEU A 65 8.05 4.92 15.47
C LEU A 65 9.08 4.39 16.48
N VAL A 66 8.77 4.48 17.77
CA VAL A 66 9.59 3.97 18.88
C VAL A 66 9.88 2.47 18.74
N ILE A 67 8.89 1.65 18.36
CA ILE A 67 9.07 0.20 18.16
C ILE A 67 9.96 -0.09 16.95
N VAL A 68 9.83 0.71 15.88
CA VAL A 68 10.68 0.59 14.70
C VAL A 68 12.13 0.95 15.05
N LEU A 69 12.35 2.06 15.77
CA LEU A 69 13.68 2.48 16.21
C LEU A 69 14.32 1.45 17.15
N LEU A 70 13.57 0.93 18.11
CA LEU A 70 14.04 -0.16 18.98
C LEU A 70 14.39 -1.41 18.17
N GLY A 71 13.62 -1.73 17.13
CA GLY A 71 13.92 -2.82 16.21
C GLY A 71 15.21 -2.58 15.43
N VAL A 72 15.43 -1.35 14.92
CA VAL A 72 16.65 -1.00 14.18
C VAL A 72 17.88 -1.08 15.09
N PHE A 73 17.86 -0.40 16.24
CA PHE A 73 19.00 -0.37 17.16
C PHE A 73 19.24 -1.74 17.82
N GLY A 74 18.18 -2.42 18.25
CA GLY A 74 18.26 -3.75 18.84
C GLY A 74 18.72 -4.80 17.83
N GLY A 75 18.23 -4.73 16.59
CA GLY A 75 18.67 -5.58 15.49
C GLY A 75 20.13 -5.33 15.15
N LEU A 76 20.55 -4.06 15.08
CA LEU A 76 21.95 -3.70 14.81
C LEU A 76 22.91 -4.26 15.86
N ILE A 77 22.53 -4.22 17.14
CA ILE A 77 23.35 -4.76 18.23
C ILE A 77 23.36 -6.30 18.20
N ALA A 78 22.24 -6.95 17.91
CA ALA A 78 22.11 -8.42 17.95
C ALA A 78 22.70 -9.13 16.73
N PHE A 79 22.51 -8.57 15.53
CA PHE A 79 22.85 -9.21 14.25
C PHE A 79 23.75 -8.35 13.35
N GLY A 80 24.26 -7.21 13.84
CA GLY A 80 25.06 -6.29 13.05
C GLY A 80 24.26 -5.61 11.94
N PHE A 81 24.89 -5.31 10.81
CA PHE A 81 24.26 -4.52 9.73
C PHE A 81 22.99 -5.17 9.14
N ILE A 82 22.96 -6.50 9.02
CA ILE A 82 21.77 -7.25 8.56
C ILE A 82 20.59 -7.05 9.52
N GLY A 83 20.88 -6.84 10.80
CA GLY A 83 19.91 -6.57 11.83
C GLY A 83 19.12 -5.27 11.65
N LEU A 84 19.60 -4.30 10.86
CA LEU A 84 18.81 -3.11 10.51
C LEU A 84 17.52 -3.46 9.75
N PHE A 85 17.55 -4.54 8.96
CA PHE A 85 16.39 -4.99 8.20
C PHE A 85 15.56 -5.99 9.00
N ILE A 86 16.22 -6.96 9.64
CA ILE A 86 15.53 -8.03 10.35
C ILE A 86 14.90 -7.54 11.66
N GLY A 87 15.57 -6.64 12.40
CA GLY A 87 15.13 -6.18 13.71
C GLY A 87 13.74 -5.51 13.69
N PRO A 88 13.49 -4.49 12.84
CA PRO A 88 12.17 -3.86 12.73
C PRO A 88 11.09 -4.83 12.28
N THR A 89 11.38 -5.71 11.32
CA THR A 89 10.42 -6.70 10.84
C THR A 89 10.02 -7.68 11.92
N LEU A 90 10.97 -8.18 12.71
CA LEU A 90 10.69 -9.13 13.79
C LEU A 90 9.85 -8.48 14.90
N LEU A 91 10.20 -7.25 15.30
CA LEU A 91 9.44 -6.51 16.30
C LEU A 91 8.03 -6.15 15.82
N ALA A 92 7.87 -5.81 14.54
CA ALA A 92 6.58 -5.53 13.94
C ALA A 92 5.64 -6.75 14.03
N ILE A 93 6.14 -7.93 13.65
CA ILE A 93 5.37 -9.18 13.72
C ILE A 93 5.01 -9.52 15.17
N ALA A 94 5.97 -9.44 16.08
CA ALA A 94 5.73 -9.72 17.50
C ALA A 94 4.67 -8.77 18.09
N TYR A 95 4.76 -7.47 17.78
CA TYR A 95 3.78 -6.47 18.22
C TYR A 95 2.39 -6.74 17.65
N SER A 96 2.29 -7.04 16.35
CA SER A 96 1.02 -7.40 15.72
C SER A 96 0.38 -8.65 16.34
N LEU A 97 1.18 -9.70 16.62
CA LEU A 97 0.69 -10.91 17.27
C LEU A 97 0.22 -10.65 18.70
N LEU A 98 0.94 -9.81 19.46
CA LEU A 98 0.53 -9.45 20.83
C LEU A 98 -0.76 -8.63 20.85
N LEU A 99 -0.93 -7.70 19.91
CA LEU A 99 -2.18 -6.95 19.76
C LEU A 99 -3.35 -7.86 19.42
N ASP A 100 -3.17 -8.77 18.46
CA ASP A 100 -4.21 -9.72 18.06
C ASP A 100 -4.57 -10.67 19.21
N TRP A 101 -3.57 -11.16 19.93
CA TRP A 101 -3.78 -11.96 21.13
C TRP A 101 -4.53 -11.19 22.23
N SER A 102 -4.14 -9.94 22.51
CA SER A 102 -4.84 -9.09 23.49
C SER A 102 -6.29 -8.81 23.07
N ALA A 103 -6.52 -8.57 21.78
CA ALA A 103 -7.87 -8.35 21.24
C ALA A 103 -8.74 -9.63 21.35
N SER A 104 -8.14 -10.81 21.14
CA SER A 104 -8.82 -12.11 21.28
C SER A 104 -9.30 -12.38 22.72
N GLN A 105 -8.55 -11.91 23.73
CA GLN A 105 -8.90 -12.08 25.14
C GLN A 105 -10.11 -11.22 25.56
N GLN A 106 -10.26 -10.03 24.97
CA GLN A 106 -11.40 -9.14 25.24
C GLN A 106 -12.73 -9.70 24.70
N ASN A 107 -12.69 -10.54 23.67
CA ASN A 107 -13.87 -11.13 23.04
C ASN A 107 -14.43 -12.36 23.80
N LYS A 108 -13.59 -13.03 24.61
CA LYS A 108 -14.01 -14.17 25.46
C LYS A 108 -14.75 -13.79 26.74
N GLY A 109 -14.73 -12.51 27.14
CA GLY A 109 -15.43 -12.03 28.33
C GLY A 109 -16.90 -11.60 28.11
N LYS A 110 -17.44 -11.81 26.91
CA LYS A 110 -18.81 -11.40 26.52
C LYS A 110 -19.75 -12.56 26.13
N VAL A 111 -19.37 -13.79 26.46
CA VAL A 111 -20.21 -14.99 26.32
C VAL A 111 -20.52 -15.60 27.67
#